data_AF-A0A8T9QCH0-F1
#
_entry.id   AF-A0A8T9QCH0-F1
#
_cell.length_a   1.000
_cell.length_b   1.000
_cell.length_c   1.000
_cell.angle_alpha   90.00
_cell.angle_beta   90.00
_cell.angle_gamma   90.00
#
_symmetry.space_group_name_H-M   'P 1'
#
loop_
_entity.id
_entity.type
_entity.pdbx_description
1 polymer ?
#
loop_
_entity_poly.entity_id
_entity_poly.type
_entity_poly.pdbx_seq_one_letter_code
_entity_poly.pdbx_strand_id
1 'polypeptide(L)'
;MSRSYYIGLFILGALTLGSCRKQLEEAEYRAYLQDADHGLTQTRAVGSATVTCSYRPADLLVAQELAGAPPASPAALDSLRRTFAGRAHFSLSLAQNGTEIENRYIRDATAFTQAIVYLGSGIAQDVHLVAGTDSVAALTALYPDNMAPRAAPPCCCSSIPAVST
;
A
#
# COMPACT_ATOMS: atom_id res chain seq x y z
N MET A 1 -28.47 -50.44 -12.17
CA MET A 1 -27.70 -49.27 -12.65
C MET A 1 -27.73 -48.21 -11.57
N SER A 2 -26.75 -48.14 -10.66
CA SER A 2 -26.65 -47.02 -9.68
C SER A 2 -25.34 -46.99 -8.90
N ARG A 3 -24.74 -48.15 -8.58
CA ARG A 3 -23.53 -48.25 -7.74
C ARG A 3 -22.29 -47.56 -8.32
N SER A 4 -22.08 -47.61 -9.64
CA SER A 4 -20.92 -46.97 -10.28
C SER A 4 -21.00 -45.44 -10.31
N TYR A 5 -22.20 -44.87 -10.21
CA TYR A 5 -22.41 -43.41 -10.21
C TYR A 5 -22.07 -42.80 -8.84
N TYR A 6 -22.36 -43.51 -7.75
CA TYR A 6 -21.99 -43.08 -6.39
C TYR A 6 -20.48 -43.04 -6.18
N ILE A 7 -19.72 -43.95 -6.79
CA ILE A 7 -18.25 -43.96 -6.71
C ILE A 7 -17.67 -42.76 -7.47
N GLY A 8 -18.20 -42.44 -8.66
CA GLY A 8 -17.79 -41.24 -9.41
C GLY A 8 -18.12 -39.93 -8.69
N LEU A 9 -19.31 -39.84 -8.08
CA LEU A 9 -19.74 -38.67 -7.29
C LEU A 9 -18.87 -38.48 -6.03
N PHE A 10 -18.45 -39.57 -5.39
CA PHE A 10 -17.60 -39.53 -4.20
C PHE A 10 -16.17 -39.08 -4.53
N ILE A 11 -15.60 -39.54 -5.65
CA ILE A 11 -14.28 -39.11 -6.13
C ILE A 11 -14.30 -37.64 -6.55
N LEU A 12 -15.37 -37.18 -7.23
CA LEU A 12 -15.53 -35.78 -7.62
C LEU A 12 -15.73 -34.87 -6.40
N GLY A 13 -16.47 -35.33 -5.38
CA GLY A 13 -16.62 -34.61 -4.10
C GLY A 13 -15.33 -34.57 -3.27
N ALA A 14 -14.52 -35.63 -3.31
CA ALA A 14 -13.22 -35.66 -2.64
C ALA A 14 -12.20 -34.72 -3.31
N LEU A 15 -12.25 -34.57 -4.63
CA LEU A 15 -11.33 -33.67 -5.37
C LEU A 15 -11.58 -32.18 -5.10
N THR A 16 -12.82 -31.77 -4.80
CA THR A 16 -13.13 -30.35 -4.54
C THR A 16 -12.83 -29.90 -3.10
N LEU A 17 -12.71 -30.85 -2.16
CA LEU A 17 -12.36 -30.57 -0.76
C LEU A 17 -10.84 -30.48 -0.52
N GLY A 18 -10.03 -30.95 -1.47
CA GLY A 18 -8.57 -30.93 -1.43
C GLY A 18 -7.93 -29.66 -2.02
N SER A 19 -8.70 -28.62 -2.32
CA SER A 19 -8.15 -27.33 -2.77
C SER A 19 -7.49 -26.63 -1.58
N CYS A 20 -6.29 -27.11 -1.24
CA CYS A 20 -5.38 -26.52 -0.28
C CYS A 20 -5.16 -25.06 -0.66
N ARG A 21 -5.74 -24.17 0.13
CA ARG A 21 -5.35 -22.77 0.19
C ARG A 21 -3.90 -22.74 0.66
N LYS A 22 -2.92 -22.79 -0.26
CA LYS A 22 -1.54 -22.46 0.09
C LYS A 22 -1.58 -21.01 0.53
N GLN A 23 -1.48 -20.78 1.84
CA GLN A 23 -1.33 -19.45 2.37
C GLN A 23 0.05 -19.00 1.91
N LEU A 24 0.06 -18.04 0.98
CA LEU A 24 1.28 -17.60 0.34
C LEU A 24 2.14 -16.93 1.42
N GLU A 25 3.36 -17.43 1.61
CA GLU A 25 4.32 -16.83 2.54
C GLU A 25 4.59 -15.39 2.09
N GLU A 26 4.79 -14.48 3.05
CA GLU A 26 4.87 -13.04 2.78
C GLU A 26 5.94 -12.70 1.71
N ALA A 27 7.07 -13.39 1.74
CA ALA A 27 8.15 -13.24 0.77
C ALA A 27 7.74 -13.71 -0.65
N GLU A 28 7.05 -14.85 -0.76
CA GLU A 28 6.51 -15.35 -2.03
C GLU A 28 5.47 -14.36 -2.59
N TYR A 29 4.66 -13.76 -1.72
CA TYR A 29 3.67 -12.77 -2.15
C TYR A 29 4.29 -11.46 -2.62
N ARG A 30 5.32 -10.96 -1.92
CA ARG A 30 6.07 -9.79 -2.37
C ARG A 30 6.74 -10.02 -3.72
N ALA A 31 7.33 -11.20 -3.94
CA ALA A 31 7.92 -11.57 -5.22
C ALA A 31 6.86 -11.59 -6.33
N TYR A 32 5.68 -12.14 -6.06
CA TYR A 32 4.57 -12.16 -7.02
C TYR A 32 4.13 -10.76 -7.47
N LEU A 33 4.14 -9.76 -6.56
CA LEU A 33 3.79 -8.37 -6.88
C LEU A 33 4.85 -7.64 -7.72
N GLN A 34 6.11 -8.06 -7.62
CA GLN A 34 7.24 -7.46 -8.33
C GLN A 34 7.45 -8.06 -9.72
N ASP A 35 6.86 -9.22 -9.98
CA ASP A 35 6.86 -9.84 -11.29
C ASP A 35 6.12 -8.96 -12.31
N ALA A 36 6.83 -8.56 -13.35
CA ALA A 36 6.30 -7.71 -14.41
C ALA A 36 5.20 -8.42 -15.22
N ASP A 37 5.24 -9.74 -15.31
CA ASP A 37 4.30 -10.53 -16.12
C ASP A 37 2.89 -10.53 -15.51
N HIS A 38 2.76 -10.26 -14.21
CA HIS A 38 1.46 -10.14 -13.54
C HIS A 38 0.83 -8.75 -13.68
N GLY A 39 1.55 -7.76 -14.22
CA GLY A 39 1.03 -6.41 -14.46
C GLY A 39 0.68 -5.60 -13.21
N LEU A 40 1.03 -6.11 -12.02
CA LEU A 40 0.76 -5.47 -10.73
C LEU A 40 1.75 -4.35 -10.40
N THR A 41 2.88 -4.32 -11.10
CA THR A 41 3.83 -3.22 -11.11
C THR A 41 4.03 -2.75 -12.54
N GLN A 42 3.88 -1.46 -12.78
CA GLN A 42 4.08 -0.84 -14.09
C GLN A 42 5.07 0.32 -13.97
N THR A 43 6.09 0.31 -14.83
CA THR A 43 7.06 1.39 -14.93
C THR A 43 6.99 2.01 -16.31
N ARG A 44 6.96 3.35 -16.37
CA ARG A 44 7.03 4.11 -17.62
C ARG A 44 8.04 5.24 -17.50
N ALA A 45 8.85 5.40 -18.55
CA ALA A 45 9.71 6.55 -18.72
C ALA A 45 9.01 7.60 -19.59
N VAL A 46 8.99 8.85 -19.14
CA VAL A 46 8.47 10.02 -19.86
C VAL A 46 9.55 11.10 -19.82
N GLY A 47 10.31 11.23 -20.90
CA GLY A 47 11.48 12.11 -20.93
C GLY A 47 12.53 11.67 -19.91
N SER A 48 12.92 12.57 -19.01
CA SER A 48 13.85 12.27 -17.91
C SER A 48 13.18 11.71 -16.65
N ALA A 49 11.85 11.63 -16.62
CA ALA A 49 11.09 11.12 -15.49
C ALA A 49 10.77 9.63 -15.66
N THR A 50 10.86 8.88 -14.57
CA THR A 50 10.43 7.49 -14.45
C THR A 50 9.31 7.43 -13.42
N VAL A 51 8.17 6.89 -13.83
CA VAL A 51 7.00 6.69 -12.98
C VAL A 51 6.80 5.20 -12.80
N THR A 52 6.77 4.74 -11.55
CA THR A 52 6.47 3.35 -11.20
C THR A 52 5.23 3.31 -10.32
N CYS A 53 4.22 2.56 -10.73
CA CYS A 53 3.00 2.32 -9.97
C CYS A 53 2.91 0.83 -9.64
N SER A 54 2.73 0.51 -8.36
CA SER A 54 2.57 -0.88 -7.90
C SER A 54 1.34 -1.04 -7.03
N TYR A 55 0.53 -2.06 -7.29
CA TYR A 55 -0.60 -2.44 -6.45
C TYR A 55 -0.13 -2.92 -5.07
N ARG A 56 -0.85 -2.51 -4.02
CA ARG A 56 -0.60 -2.87 -2.63
C ARG A 56 -1.82 -3.63 -2.07
N PRO A 57 -1.73 -4.96 -1.93
CA PRO A 57 -2.76 -5.74 -1.27
C PRO A 57 -2.97 -5.32 0.18
N ALA A 58 -4.23 -5.35 0.64
CA ALA A 58 -4.60 -4.99 2.01
C ALA A 58 -3.84 -5.81 3.06
N ASP A 59 -3.62 -7.11 2.82
CA ASP A 59 -2.89 -7.97 3.76
C ASP A 59 -1.44 -7.51 4.01
N LEU A 60 -0.78 -6.95 2.99
CA LEU A 60 0.57 -6.39 3.17
C LEU A 60 0.53 -5.07 3.95
N LEU A 61 -0.54 -4.28 3.82
CA LEU A 61 -0.71 -3.06 4.62
C LEU A 61 -1.00 -3.39 6.08
N VAL A 62 -1.83 -4.41 6.32
CA VAL A 62 -2.09 -4.96 7.66
C VAL A 62 -0.79 -5.47 8.28
N ALA A 63 0.02 -6.24 7.53
CA ALA A 63 1.30 -6.74 8.00
C ALA A 63 2.28 -5.61 8.32
N GLN A 64 2.30 -4.54 7.51
CA GLN A 64 3.14 -3.37 7.73
C GLN A 64 2.74 -2.59 8.99
N GLU A 65 1.45 -2.41 9.24
CA GLU A 65 0.96 -1.72 10.44
C GLU A 65 1.28 -2.51 11.73
N LEU A 66 1.26 -3.84 11.66
CA LEU A 66 1.58 -4.72 12.77
C LEU A 66 3.10 -4.96 12.93
N ALA A 67 3.92 -4.44 12.01
CA ALA A 67 5.36 -4.64 12.05
C ALA A 67 5.96 -4.00 13.32
N GLY A 68 6.54 -4.83 14.19
CA GLY A 68 7.13 -4.38 15.46
C GLY A 68 6.14 -4.23 16.62
N ALA A 69 4.86 -4.56 16.42
CA ALA A 69 3.86 -4.61 17.48
C ALA A 69 3.81 -5.99 18.16
N PRO A 70 3.33 -6.09 19.42
CA PRO A 70 2.97 -7.37 20.02
C PRO A 70 1.94 -8.13 19.17
N PRO A 71 1.83 -9.46 19.31
CA PRO A 71 0.84 -10.25 18.58
C PRO A 71 -0.57 -9.66 18.74
N ALA A 72 -1.18 -9.28 17.61
CA ALA A 72 -2.53 -8.72 17.60
C ALA A 72 -3.57 -9.78 17.94
N SER A 73 -4.61 -9.40 18.69
CA SER A 73 -5.77 -10.27 18.89
C SER A 73 -6.53 -10.45 17.57
N PRO A 74 -7.28 -11.56 17.39
CA PRO A 74 -8.09 -11.76 16.19
C PRO A 74 -9.04 -10.60 15.89
N ALA A 75 -9.65 -10.02 16.92
CA ALA A 75 -10.54 -8.87 16.78
C ALA A 75 -9.81 -7.61 16.27
N ALA A 76 -8.57 -7.37 16.71
CA ALA A 76 -7.76 -6.26 16.23
C ALA A 76 -7.34 -6.47 14.77
N LEU A 77 -6.96 -7.70 14.40
CA LEU A 77 -6.64 -8.09 13.03
C LEU A 77 -7.83 -7.88 12.08
N ASP A 78 -9.02 -8.32 12.47
CA ASP A 78 -10.24 -8.16 11.66
C ASP A 78 -10.70 -6.71 11.59
N SER A 79 -10.46 -5.91 12.62
CA SER A 79 -10.67 -4.46 12.54
C SER A 79 -9.74 -3.82 11.52
N LEU A 80 -8.45 -4.16 11.57
CA LEU A 80 -7.43 -3.57 10.69
C LEU A 80 -7.64 -3.97 9.22
N ARG A 81 -7.98 -5.23 8.96
CA ARG A 81 -8.38 -5.69 7.62
C ARG A 81 -9.57 -4.89 7.08
N ARG A 82 -10.58 -4.62 7.91
CA ARG A 82 -11.73 -3.81 7.51
C ARG A 82 -11.35 -2.36 7.22
N THR A 83 -10.36 -1.79 7.92
CA THR A 83 -9.84 -0.44 7.64
C THR A 83 -9.26 -0.33 6.23
N PHE A 84 -8.53 -1.34 5.78
CA PHE A 84 -7.92 -1.36 4.45
C PHE A 84 -8.85 -1.92 3.36
N ALA A 85 -9.93 -2.60 3.74
CA ALA A 85 -10.92 -3.16 2.82
C ALA A 85 -11.71 -2.07 2.08
N GLY A 86 -12.19 -2.40 0.88
CA GLY A 86 -13.05 -1.52 0.08
C GLY A 86 -12.31 -0.41 -0.68
N ARG A 87 -10.98 -0.35 -0.62
CA ARG A 87 -10.14 0.54 -1.42
C ARG A 87 -9.00 -0.23 -2.06
N ALA A 88 -8.65 0.14 -3.28
CA ALA A 88 -7.42 -0.31 -3.91
C ALA A 88 -6.30 0.66 -3.53
N HIS A 89 -5.19 0.11 -3.06
CA HIS A 89 -4.03 0.89 -2.65
C HIS A 89 -2.90 0.70 -3.66
N PHE A 90 -2.19 1.78 -3.95
CA PHE A 90 -1.09 1.79 -4.90
C PHE A 90 0.08 2.56 -4.31
N SER A 91 1.31 2.07 -4.53
CA SER A 91 2.51 2.88 -4.32
C SER A 91 2.91 3.53 -5.63
N LEU A 92 3.01 4.84 -5.62
CA LEU A 92 3.51 5.65 -6.72
C LEU A 92 4.94 6.10 -6.39
N SER A 93 5.89 5.73 -7.24
CA SER A 93 7.29 6.16 -7.16
C SER A 93 7.61 7.04 -8.36
N LEU A 94 8.18 8.20 -8.09
CA LEU A 94 8.55 9.21 -9.08
C LEU A 94 10.05 9.44 -8.97
N ALA A 95 10.77 9.20 -10.06
CA ALA A 95 12.18 9.49 -10.17
C ALA A 95 12.45 10.40 -11.37
N GLN A 96 13.46 11.23 -11.28
CA GLN A 96 14.02 11.99 -12.39
C GLN A 96 15.52 11.73 -12.46
N ASN A 97 16.02 11.38 -13.65
CA ASN A 97 17.44 11.02 -13.85
C ASN A 97 17.95 9.92 -12.88
N GLY A 98 17.08 8.98 -12.50
CA GLY A 98 17.43 7.89 -11.58
C GLY A 98 17.42 8.24 -10.09
N THR A 99 17.05 9.47 -9.72
CA THR A 99 16.91 9.90 -8.30
C THR A 99 15.47 10.30 -7.99
N GLU A 100 15.03 10.14 -6.75
CA GLU A 100 13.69 10.59 -6.32
C GLU A 100 13.47 12.07 -6.65
N ILE A 101 12.25 12.41 -7.08
CA ILE A 101 11.96 13.70 -7.74
C ILE A 101 12.21 14.90 -6.82
N GLU A 102 12.09 14.74 -5.51
CA GLU A 102 12.28 15.78 -4.51
C GLU A 102 13.75 16.11 -4.23
N ASN A 103 14.68 15.19 -4.54
CA ASN A 103 16.11 15.38 -4.29
C ASN A 103 16.69 16.60 -5.02
N ARG A 104 16.08 17.01 -6.14
CA ARG A 104 16.48 18.21 -6.88
C ARG A 104 16.27 19.51 -6.09
N TYR A 105 15.39 19.49 -5.09
CA TYR A 105 15.03 20.65 -4.28
C TYR A 105 15.78 20.70 -2.95
N ILE A 106 16.66 19.74 -2.64
CA ILE A 106 17.33 19.63 -1.33
C ILE A 106 18.12 20.88 -0.91
N ARG A 107 18.52 21.72 -1.87
CA ARG A 107 19.25 22.97 -1.63
C ARG A 107 18.34 24.18 -1.37
N ASP A 108 17.04 24.04 -1.60
CA ASP A 108 16.02 25.06 -1.39
C ASP A 108 14.95 24.49 -0.45
N ALA A 109 15.04 24.84 0.82
CA ALA A 109 14.13 24.34 1.85
C ALA A 109 12.65 24.66 1.55
N THR A 110 12.37 25.80 0.91
CA THR A 110 11.02 26.20 0.55
C THR A 110 10.49 25.32 -0.58
N ALA A 111 11.26 25.16 -1.66
CA ALA A 111 10.88 24.32 -2.79
C ALA A 111 10.76 22.84 -2.38
N PHE A 112 11.64 22.36 -1.51
CA PHE A 112 11.56 21.01 -0.95
C PHE A 112 10.27 20.81 -0.15
N THR A 113 9.95 21.73 0.76
CA THR A 113 8.72 21.66 1.55
C THR A 113 7.48 21.68 0.65
N GLN A 114 7.47 22.53 -0.38
CA GLN A 114 6.38 22.57 -1.37
C GLN A 114 6.24 21.24 -2.12
N ALA A 115 7.35 20.63 -2.52
CA ALA A 115 7.34 19.32 -3.18
C ALA A 115 6.75 18.24 -2.26
N ILE A 116 7.18 18.17 -1.00
CA ILE A 116 6.66 17.19 -0.03
C ILE A 116 5.16 17.41 0.24
N VAL A 117 4.71 18.66 0.41
CA VAL A 117 3.28 18.97 0.61
C VAL A 117 2.44 18.54 -0.60
N TYR A 118 2.94 18.81 -1.81
CA TYR A 118 2.29 18.40 -3.03
C TYR A 118 2.23 16.87 -3.15
N LEU A 119 3.34 16.16 -2.95
CA LEU A 119 3.39 14.70 -2.99
C LEU A 119 2.53 14.05 -1.89
N GLY A 120 2.39 14.69 -0.74
CA GLY A 120 1.63 14.19 0.39
C GLY A 120 0.12 14.41 0.30
N SER A 121 -0.38 15.28 -0.57
CA SER A 121 -1.82 15.57 -0.63
C SER A 121 -2.31 16.07 -1.99
N GLY A 122 -1.56 16.98 -2.62
CA GLY A 122 -1.93 17.59 -3.90
C GLY A 122 -1.97 16.59 -5.05
N ILE A 123 -1.01 15.67 -5.10
CA ILE A 123 -0.85 14.71 -6.20
C ILE A 123 -2.08 13.81 -6.42
N ALA A 124 -2.91 13.60 -5.40
CA ALA A 124 -4.14 12.82 -5.54
C ALA A 124 -5.11 13.41 -6.58
N GLN A 125 -5.08 14.74 -6.77
CA GLN A 125 -5.93 15.43 -7.76
C GLN A 125 -5.43 15.24 -9.20
N ASP A 126 -4.16 14.89 -9.36
CA ASP A 126 -3.49 14.78 -10.67
C ASP A 126 -3.27 13.31 -11.09
N VAL A 127 -3.63 12.35 -10.24
CA VAL A 127 -3.43 10.91 -10.48
C VAL A 127 -4.75 10.22 -10.74
N HIS A 128 -4.80 9.51 -11.87
CA HIS A 128 -5.92 8.68 -12.27
C HIS A 128 -5.45 7.25 -12.54
N LEU A 129 -6.16 6.28 -11.98
CA LEU A 129 -6.04 4.89 -12.39
C LEU A 129 -6.87 4.70 -13.66
N VAL A 130 -6.24 4.22 -14.74
CA VAL A 130 -6.91 3.97 -16.02
C VAL A 130 -7.07 2.47 -16.22
N ALA A 131 -8.30 2.03 -16.45
CA ALA A 131 -8.64 0.64 -16.73
C ALA A 131 -9.51 0.57 -17.99
N GLY A 132 -8.90 0.24 -19.14
CA GLY A 132 -9.59 0.27 -20.43
C GLY A 132 -9.95 1.71 -20.83
N THR A 133 -11.25 1.99 -20.95
CA THR A 133 -11.79 3.32 -21.26
C THR A 133 -12.12 4.14 -20.02
N ASP A 134 -12.12 3.52 -18.84
CA ASP A 134 -12.55 4.16 -17.61
C ASP A 134 -11.34 4.70 -16.84
N SER A 135 -11.56 5.82 -16.15
CA SER A 135 -10.58 6.38 -15.23
C SER A 135 -11.19 6.63 -13.86
N VAL A 136 -10.42 6.36 -12.82
CA VAL A 136 -10.80 6.58 -11.42
C VAL A 136 -9.75 7.49 -10.79
N ALA A 137 -10.18 8.65 -10.31
CA ALA A 137 -9.28 9.57 -9.62
C ALA A 137 -8.81 8.98 -8.28
N ALA A 138 -7.59 9.30 -7.87
CA ALA A 138 -7.11 8.93 -6.55
C ALA A 138 -7.92 9.66 -5.47
N LEU A 139 -8.39 8.92 -4.46
CA LEU A 139 -9.14 9.51 -3.36
C LEU A 139 -8.25 10.33 -2.43
N THR A 140 -7.03 9.85 -2.19
CA THR A 140 -6.06 10.46 -1.29
C THR A 140 -4.66 9.99 -1.66
N ALA A 141 -3.67 10.78 -1.27
CA ALA A 141 -2.26 10.44 -1.35
C ALA A 141 -1.67 10.56 0.06
N LEU A 142 -0.69 9.72 0.34
CA LEU A 142 0.08 9.75 1.57
C LEU A 142 1.54 9.60 1.18
N TYR A 143 2.35 10.61 1.49
CA TYR A 143 3.79 10.54 1.31
C TYR A 143 4.39 10.03 2.63
N PRO A 144 4.97 8.82 2.66
CA PRO A 144 5.61 8.33 3.86
C PRO A 144 6.84 9.19 4.13
N ASP A 145 6.90 9.79 5.32
CA ASP A 145 8.11 10.46 5.79
C ASP A 145 9.21 9.38 5.92
N ASN A 146 10.14 9.36 4.97
CA ASN A 146 11.35 8.55 5.00
C ASN A 146 12.40 9.10 6.00
N MET A 147 12.06 10.16 6.75
CA MET A 147 12.80 10.53 7.94
C MET A 147 12.62 9.44 9.00
N ALA A 148 13.65 8.59 9.13
CA ALA A 148 13.94 7.76 10.30
C ALA A 148 13.43 8.42 11.60
N PRO A 149 12.95 7.64 12.58
CA PRO A 149 12.14 8.14 13.69
C PRO A 149 12.84 9.35 14.34
N ARG A 150 12.31 10.55 14.12
CA ARG A 150 12.52 11.63 15.07
C ARG A 150 11.90 11.10 16.35
N ALA A 151 12.76 10.74 17.31
CA ALA A 151 12.37 10.67 18.70
C ALA A 151 11.37 11.81 18.94
N ALA A 152 10.16 11.44 19.35
CA ALA A 152 9.12 12.42 19.66
C ALA A 152 9.77 13.54 20.49
N PRO A 153 9.68 14.82 20.07
CA PRO A 153 10.14 15.88 20.96
C PRO A 153 9.38 15.70 22.28
N PRO A 154 10.07 15.68 23.43
CA PRO A 154 9.40 15.52 24.71
C PRO A 154 8.32 16.58 24.79
N CYS A 155 7.10 16.14 25.10
CA CYS A 155 5.94 16.98 25.28
C CYS A 155 6.32 18.31 25.95
N CYS A 156 6.38 19.38 25.17
CA CYS A 156 6.41 20.73 25.72
C CYS A 156 4.99 21.03 26.23
N CYS A 157 4.68 20.52 27.42
CA CYS A 157 3.73 21.16 28.31
C CYS A 157 4.32 22.52 28.73
N SER A 158 4.23 23.49 27.83
CA SER A 158 4.51 24.89 28.12
C SER A 158 3.21 25.57 28.51
N SER A 159 2.93 25.53 29.82
CA SER A 159 2.21 26.56 30.59
C SER A 159 1.14 27.39 29.86
N ILE A 160 -0.13 27.03 30.07
CA ILE A 160 -1.25 27.96 29.98
C ILE A 160 -1.20 28.80 31.27
N PRO A 161 -0.96 30.13 31.25
CA PRO A 161 -1.24 30.94 32.42
C PRO A 161 -2.76 31.08 32.59
N ALA A 162 -3.25 30.73 33.78
CA ALA A 162 -4.61 30.98 34.19
C ALA A 162 -4.89 32.49 34.16
N VAL A 163 -5.90 32.89 33.39
CA VAL A 163 -6.52 34.22 33.51
C VAL A 163 -7.36 34.20 34.78
N SER A 164 -6.92 34.91 35.81
CA SER A 164 -7.73 35.25 36.96
C SER A 164 -8.59 36.47 36.63
N THR A 165 -9.92 36.29 36.65
CA THR A 165 -10.89 37.36 36.92
C THR A 165 -10.88 37.74 38.39
#